data_AF-A0A527H8F9-F1
#
_entry.id   AF-A0A527H8F9-F1
#
_cell.length_a   1.000
_cell.length_b   1.000
_cell.length_c   1.000
_cell.angle_alpha   90.00
_cell.angle_beta   90.00
_cell.angle_gamma   90.00
#
_symmetry.space_group_name_H-M   'P 1'
#
loop_
_entity.id
_entity.type
_entity.pdbx_description
1 polymer ?
#
loop_
_entity_poly.entity_id
_entity_poly.type
_entity_poly.pdbx_seq_one_letter_code
_entity_poly.pdbx_strand_id
1 'polypeptide(L)'
;RMAQDTETPEDAKQAAYAETERVLKVYFDARPDRWFVDKYLRQVRDWADGHGLAPERIIMGEFGALRTDARYVAAPNPDRARYIADVRRSAEELGLAWALWDLFDGMGMMDDTTRALDPDIIAALGLTMPAD
;
A
#
# COMPACT_ATOMS: atom_id res chain seq x y z
N ARG A 1 11.43 -23.60 -8.78
CA ARG A 1 10.72 -23.91 -7.51
C ARG A 1 9.69 -25.04 -7.71
N MET A 2 8.58 -24.88 -8.43
CA MET A 2 7.61 -26.00 -8.63
C MET A 2 8.16 -27.15 -9.50
N ALA A 3 8.89 -26.82 -10.58
CA ALA A 3 9.48 -27.82 -11.49
C ALA A 3 10.64 -28.64 -10.88
N GLN A 4 11.13 -28.24 -9.71
CA GLN A 4 12.21 -28.92 -8.98
C GLN A 4 11.69 -29.69 -7.76
N ASP A 5 10.39 -29.55 -7.45
CA ASP A 5 9.73 -30.29 -6.38
C ASP A 5 9.47 -31.71 -6.87
N THR A 6 10.02 -32.72 -6.20
CA THR A 6 9.82 -34.15 -6.50
C THR A 6 8.87 -34.83 -5.52
N GLU A 7 8.44 -34.14 -4.47
CA GLU A 7 7.61 -34.69 -3.40
C GLU A 7 6.11 -34.48 -3.68
N THR A 8 5.74 -33.34 -4.27
CA THR A 8 4.35 -33.06 -4.60
C THR A 8 3.90 -33.84 -5.85
N PRO A 9 2.76 -34.56 -5.79
CA PRO A 9 2.16 -35.23 -6.94
C PRO A 9 1.90 -34.28 -8.12
N GLU A 10 2.04 -34.77 -9.34
CA GLU A 10 1.94 -33.93 -10.55
C GLU A 10 0.55 -33.30 -10.72
N ASP A 11 -0.51 -34.04 -10.45
CA ASP A 11 -1.89 -33.53 -10.47
C ASP A 11 -2.10 -32.39 -9.46
N ALA A 12 -1.52 -32.51 -8.26
CA ALA A 12 -1.55 -31.45 -7.25
C ALA A 12 -0.76 -30.20 -7.69
N LYS A 13 0.38 -30.35 -8.38
CA LYS A 13 1.12 -29.21 -8.96
C LYS A 13 0.32 -28.52 -10.06
N GLN A 14 -0.30 -29.28 -10.95
CA GLN A 14 -1.14 -28.73 -12.02
C GLN A 14 -2.34 -27.96 -11.45
N ALA A 15 -2.99 -28.52 -10.42
CA ALA A 15 -4.09 -27.83 -9.73
C ALA A 15 -3.62 -26.52 -9.06
N ALA A 16 -2.48 -26.54 -8.37
CA ALA A 16 -1.91 -25.35 -7.75
C ALA A 16 -1.53 -24.27 -8.78
N TYR A 17 -1.00 -24.68 -9.93
CA TYR A 17 -0.67 -23.76 -11.03
C TYR A 17 -1.92 -23.11 -11.63
N ALA A 18 -2.95 -23.91 -11.94
CA ALA A 18 -4.22 -23.40 -12.45
C ALA A 18 -4.89 -22.43 -11.47
N GLU A 19 -4.85 -22.73 -10.17
CA GLU A 19 -5.36 -21.82 -9.15
C GLU A 19 -4.54 -20.53 -9.06
N THR A 20 -3.22 -20.62 -9.17
CA THR A 20 -2.33 -19.45 -9.19
C THR A 20 -2.66 -18.56 -10.37
N GLU A 21 -2.81 -19.11 -11.57
CA GLU A 21 -3.21 -18.35 -12.77
C GLU A 21 -4.57 -17.68 -12.60
N ARG A 22 -5.55 -18.41 -12.05
CA ARG A 22 -6.89 -17.88 -11.78
C ARG A 22 -6.82 -16.66 -10.84
N VAL A 23 -6.07 -16.75 -9.75
CA VAL A 23 -5.95 -15.66 -8.77
C VAL A 23 -5.16 -14.48 -9.35
N LEU A 24 -4.06 -14.73 -10.06
CA LEU A 24 -3.27 -13.68 -10.72
C LEU A 24 -4.10 -12.94 -11.76
N LYS A 25 -4.94 -13.65 -12.54
CA LYS A 25 -5.84 -13.02 -13.50
C LYS A 25 -6.80 -12.06 -12.81
N VAL A 26 -7.41 -12.46 -11.70
CA VAL A 26 -8.29 -11.57 -10.91
C VAL A 26 -7.54 -10.33 -10.44
N TYR A 27 -6.30 -10.50 -9.96
CA TYR A 27 -5.46 -9.38 -9.53
C TYR A 27 -5.14 -8.41 -10.67
N PHE A 28 -4.68 -8.91 -11.82
CA PHE A 28 -4.32 -8.05 -12.95
C PHE A 28 -5.53 -7.40 -13.62
N ASP A 29 -6.65 -8.11 -13.71
CA ASP A 29 -7.92 -7.55 -14.22
C ASP A 29 -8.43 -6.42 -13.31
N ALA A 30 -8.17 -6.52 -12.00
CA ALA A 30 -8.49 -5.47 -11.04
C ALA A 30 -7.59 -4.23 -11.18
N ARG A 31 -6.50 -4.28 -11.97
CA ARG A 31 -5.58 -3.17 -12.23
C ARG A 31 -5.30 -2.33 -10.97
N PRO A 32 -4.61 -2.89 -9.95
CA PRO A 32 -4.46 -2.27 -8.63
C PRO A 32 -3.42 -1.15 -8.63
N ASP A 33 -3.62 -0.17 -9.51
CA ASP A 33 -2.90 1.10 -9.56
C ASP A 33 -3.72 2.19 -8.86
N ARG A 34 -3.36 3.47 -9.06
CA ARG A 34 -4.04 4.60 -8.45
C ARG A 34 -5.56 4.62 -8.64
N TRP A 35 -6.10 4.24 -9.81
CA TRP A 35 -7.56 4.30 -10.01
C TRP A 35 -8.30 3.38 -9.03
N PHE A 36 -7.66 2.26 -8.65
CA PHE A 36 -8.20 1.30 -7.70
C PHE A 36 -8.30 1.94 -6.31
N VAL A 37 -7.25 2.65 -5.89
CA VAL A 37 -7.25 3.45 -4.64
C VAL A 37 -8.36 4.51 -4.68
N ASP A 38 -8.43 5.30 -5.75
CA ASP A 38 -9.43 6.35 -5.91
C ASP A 38 -10.86 5.81 -5.79
N LYS A 39 -11.12 4.62 -6.36
CA LYS A 39 -12.44 3.97 -6.31
C LYS A 39 -12.88 3.70 -4.88
N TYR A 40 -11.99 3.28 -3.99
CA TYR A 40 -12.35 2.99 -2.60
C TYR A 40 -12.48 4.26 -1.77
N LEU A 41 -11.57 5.22 -1.93
CA LEU A 41 -11.69 6.49 -1.20
C LEU A 41 -12.92 7.29 -1.63
N ARG A 42 -13.34 7.21 -2.90
CA ARG A 42 -14.61 7.80 -3.35
C ARG A 42 -15.83 7.22 -2.63
N GLN A 43 -15.83 5.95 -2.25
CA GLN A 43 -16.95 5.38 -1.48
C GLN A 43 -17.08 6.04 -0.09
N VAL A 44 -15.94 6.39 0.54
CA VAL A 44 -15.94 7.15 1.79
C VAL A 44 -16.51 8.54 1.57
N ARG A 45 -16.14 9.18 0.45
CA ARG A 45 -16.65 10.50 0.09
C ARG A 45 -18.16 10.48 -0.19
N ASP A 46 -18.63 9.52 -0.98
CA ASP A 46 -20.05 9.36 -1.31
C ASP A 46 -20.89 9.12 -0.04
N TRP A 47 -20.35 8.31 0.89
CA TRP A 47 -20.97 8.12 2.20
C TRP A 47 -21.04 9.44 3.00
N ALA A 48 -19.95 10.20 3.05
CA ALA A 48 -19.91 11.47 3.78
C ALA A 48 -20.90 12.49 3.19
N ASP A 49 -20.95 12.63 1.86
CA ASP A 49 -21.89 13.51 1.16
C ASP A 49 -23.35 13.10 1.44
N GLY A 50 -23.65 11.79 1.41
CA GLY A 50 -24.97 11.27 1.76
C GLY A 50 -25.42 11.53 3.19
N HIS A 51 -24.47 11.83 4.10
CA HIS A 51 -24.73 12.18 5.50
C HIS A 51 -24.53 13.67 5.80
N GLY A 52 -24.25 14.50 4.79
CA GLY A 52 -24.00 15.94 4.98
C GLY A 52 -22.74 16.24 5.79
N LEU A 53 -21.75 15.34 5.76
CA LEU A 53 -20.46 15.53 6.42
C LEU A 53 -19.49 16.21 5.46
N ALA A 54 -18.95 17.37 5.90
CA ALA A 54 -17.91 18.05 5.15
C ALA A 54 -16.62 17.19 5.10
N PRO A 55 -15.87 17.17 3.99
CA PRO A 55 -14.69 16.31 3.81
C PRO A 55 -13.62 16.50 4.88
N GLU A 56 -13.45 17.73 5.35
CA GLU A 56 -12.46 18.11 6.36
C GLU A 56 -12.77 17.50 7.74
N ARG A 57 -13.96 16.92 7.92
CA ARG A 57 -14.34 16.17 9.13
C ARG A 57 -13.99 14.68 9.04
N ILE A 58 -13.47 14.22 7.91
CA ILE A 58 -13.05 12.84 7.69
C ILE A 58 -11.53 12.77 7.75
N ILE A 59 -11.02 11.84 8.55
CA ILE A 59 -9.61 11.53 8.66
C ILE A 59 -9.36 10.06 8.30
N MET A 60 -8.50 9.84 7.31
CA MET A 60 -7.88 8.55 7.06
C MET A 60 -6.75 8.37 8.07
N GLY A 61 -7.11 7.84 9.25
CA GLY A 61 -6.21 7.79 10.41
C GLY A 61 -4.99 6.90 10.22
N GLU A 62 -5.05 5.93 9.33
CA GLU A 62 -3.93 5.03 9.05
C GLU A 62 -3.92 4.65 7.55
N PHE A 63 -2.73 4.72 6.96
CA PHE A 63 -2.38 4.08 5.70
C PHE A 63 -0.88 3.84 5.68
N GLY A 64 -0.42 2.87 4.90
CA GLY A 64 1.00 2.53 4.84
C GLY A 64 1.23 1.24 4.08
N ALA A 65 2.49 0.89 3.90
CA ALA A 65 2.89 -0.39 3.32
C ALA A 65 4.16 -0.88 4.00
N LEU A 66 4.26 -2.20 4.13
CA LEU A 66 5.39 -2.87 4.77
C LEU A 66 6.69 -2.63 3.99
N ARG A 67 7.79 -2.47 4.71
CA ARG A 67 9.14 -2.64 4.19
C ARG A 67 9.62 -4.08 4.42
N THR A 68 10.59 -4.51 3.63
CA THR A 68 11.28 -5.78 3.90
C THR A 68 12.18 -5.60 5.13
N ASP A 69 12.04 -6.51 6.09
CA ASP A 69 12.87 -6.58 7.29
C ASP A 69 13.14 -8.05 7.68
N ALA A 70 13.64 -8.29 8.90
CA ALA A 70 13.90 -9.65 9.38
C ALA A 70 12.63 -10.50 9.59
N ARG A 71 11.44 -9.87 9.72
CA ARG A 71 10.15 -10.53 9.97
C ARG A 71 9.36 -10.74 8.67
N TYR A 72 9.50 -9.84 7.69
CA TYR A 72 8.66 -9.79 6.50
C TYR A 72 9.46 -9.59 5.22
N VAL A 73 9.05 -10.26 4.15
CA VAL A 73 9.45 -9.95 2.78
C VAL A 73 8.31 -9.17 2.13
N ALA A 74 8.57 -7.88 1.83
CA ALA A 74 7.60 -6.97 1.26
C ALA A 74 7.97 -6.56 -0.17
N ALA A 75 7.16 -5.68 -0.77
CA ALA A 75 7.48 -5.08 -2.05
C ALA A 75 8.77 -4.24 -1.97
N PRO A 76 9.48 -4.05 -3.10
CA PRO A 76 10.60 -3.11 -3.18
C PRO A 76 10.22 -1.69 -2.72
N ASN A 77 11.18 -0.95 -2.13
CA ASN A 77 10.92 0.39 -1.60
C ASN A 77 10.29 1.37 -2.62
N PRO A 78 10.69 1.36 -3.91
CA PRO A 78 10.05 2.22 -4.91
C PRO A 78 8.55 1.93 -5.11
N ASP A 79 8.12 0.68 -4.99
CA ASP A 79 6.71 0.30 -5.10
C ASP A 79 5.93 0.75 -3.87
N ARG A 80 6.53 0.60 -2.68
CA ARG A 80 6.01 1.12 -1.41
C ARG A 80 5.82 2.64 -1.47
N ALA A 81 6.83 3.38 -1.91
CA ALA A 81 6.76 4.83 -2.05
C ALA A 81 5.68 5.26 -3.05
N ARG A 82 5.57 4.57 -4.20
CA ARG A 82 4.51 4.83 -5.19
C ARG A 82 3.11 4.65 -4.59
N TYR A 83 2.88 3.54 -3.87
CA TYR A 83 1.61 3.27 -3.23
C TYR A 83 1.23 4.36 -2.20
N ILE A 84 2.17 4.73 -1.32
CA ILE A 84 1.96 5.79 -0.32
C ILE A 84 1.65 7.13 -0.99
N ALA A 85 2.37 7.48 -2.06
CA ALA A 85 2.10 8.71 -2.82
C ALA A 85 0.72 8.71 -3.49
N ASP A 86 0.30 7.57 -4.05
CA ASP A 86 -1.02 7.43 -4.66
C ASP A 86 -2.12 7.56 -3.61
N VAL A 87 -2.02 6.87 -2.47
CA VAL A 87 -3.01 6.96 -1.39
C VAL A 87 -3.12 8.38 -0.84
N ARG A 88 -1.98 9.03 -0.54
CA ARG A 88 -1.97 10.43 -0.08
C ARG A 88 -2.66 11.36 -1.07
N ARG A 89 -2.24 11.35 -2.34
CA ARG A 89 -2.80 12.26 -3.36
C ARG A 89 -4.29 12.05 -3.56
N SER A 90 -4.72 10.79 -3.51
CA SER A 90 -6.14 10.44 -3.65
C SER A 90 -6.98 10.93 -2.47
N ALA A 91 -6.43 10.88 -1.25
CA ALA A 91 -7.06 11.46 -0.06
C ALA A 91 -7.14 12.99 -0.15
N GLU A 92 -6.04 13.64 -0.53
CA GLU A 92 -5.98 15.10 -0.70
C GLU A 92 -6.95 15.62 -1.77
N GLU A 93 -7.05 14.94 -2.92
CA GLU A 93 -8.00 15.28 -4.00
C GLU A 93 -9.47 15.21 -3.54
N LEU A 94 -9.76 14.40 -2.53
CA LEU A 94 -11.10 14.27 -1.94
C LEU A 94 -11.31 15.20 -0.73
N GLY A 95 -10.28 15.94 -0.31
CA GLY A 95 -10.32 16.83 0.86
C GLY A 95 -10.21 16.12 2.21
N LEU A 96 -9.72 14.88 2.22
CA LEU A 96 -9.61 14.06 3.44
C LEU A 96 -8.29 14.33 4.15
N ALA A 97 -8.33 14.52 5.47
CA ALA A 97 -7.12 14.52 6.28
C ALA A 97 -6.53 13.09 6.35
N TRP A 98 -5.23 12.97 6.60
CA TRP A 98 -4.56 11.67 6.65
C TRP A 98 -3.45 11.63 7.71
N ALA A 99 -3.13 10.42 8.17
CA ALA A 99 -1.94 10.15 8.97
C ALA A 99 -1.28 8.83 8.51
N LEU A 100 0.04 8.88 8.28
CA LEU A 100 0.81 7.71 7.91
C LEU A 100 0.92 6.78 9.13
N TRP A 101 0.66 5.50 8.91
CA TRP A 101 1.08 4.43 9.81
C TRP A 101 2.37 3.81 9.25
N ASP A 102 3.52 4.01 9.87
CA ASP A 102 3.78 4.72 11.14
C ASP A 102 5.14 5.42 11.12
N LEU A 103 5.61 5.85 12.30
CA LEU A 103 6.88 6.56 12.39
C LEU A 103 8.08 5.60 12.24
N PHE A 104 8.02 4.39 12.79
CA PHE A 104 9.13 3.43 12.90
C PHE A 104 8.64 1.98 12.64
N ASP A 105 9.45 0.96 12.88
CA ASP A 105 9.11 -0.47 12.71
C ASP A 105 8.87 -0.90 11.23
N GLY A 106 7.99 -1.88 11.00
CA GLY A 106 7.82 -2.54 9.70
C GLY A 106 7.12 -1.69 8.63
N MET A 107 6.44 -0.61 9.03
CA MET A 107 5.78 0.34 8.11
C MET A 107 6.35 1.77 8.22
N GLY A 108 7.30 1.97 9.14
CA GLY A 108 7.89 3.25 9.48
C GLY A 108 8.51 4.04 8.34
N MET A 109 8.41 5.36 8.43
CA MET A 109 9.21 6.29 7.62
C MET A 109 10.59 6.62 8.23
N MET A 110 10.88 6.13 9.42
CA MET A 110 12.13 6.37 10.15
C MET A 110 12.77 5.05 10.56
N ASP A 111 14.10 4.98 10.47
CA ASP A 111 14.85 3.88 11.04
C ASP A 111 14.84 3.88 12.57
N ASP A 112 14.62 2.71 13.17
CA ASP A 112 14.41 2.57 14.63
C ASP A 112 15.67 2.88 15.44
N THR A 113 16.85 2.66 14.83
CA THR A 113 18.14 2.76 15.52
C THR A 113 18.80 4.10 15.25
N THR A 114 19.00 4.42 13.97
CA THR A 114 19.70 5.63 13.51
C THR A 114 18.82 6.87 13.53
N ARG A 115 17.49 6.71 13.59
CA ARG A 115 16.50 7.79 13.46
C ARG A 115 16.56 8.53 12.12
N ALA A 116 17.25 7.97 11.13
CA ALA A 116 17.26 8.49 9.78
C ALA A 116 15.87 8.36 9.15
N LEU A 117 15.40 9.43 8.51
CA LEU A 117 14.18 9.41 7.72
C LEU A 117 14.45 8.74 6.37
N ASP A 118 13.50 7.95 5.88
CA ASP A 118 13.52 7.41 4.52
C ASP A 118 13.15 8.52 3.52
N PRO A 119 14.10 8.98 2.69
CA PRO A 119 13.87 10.12 1.80
C PRO A 119 12.79 9.82 0.74
N ASP A 120 12.65 8.57 0.30
CA ASP A 120 11.63 8.20 -0.69
C ASP A 120 10.23 8.30 -0.09
N ILE A 121 10.09 7.94 1.19
CA ILE A 121 8.82 8.04 1.91
C ILE A 121 8.48 9.47 2.26
N ILE A 122 9.45 10.27 2.71
CA ILE A 122 9.23 11.71 2.93
C ILE A 122 8.75 12.39 1.66
N ALA A 123 9.38 12.10 0.51
CA ALA A 123 8.94 12.61 -0.79
C ALA A 123 7.54 12.10 -1.17
N ALA A 124 7.25 10.81 -0.96
CA ALA A 124 5.92 10.23 -1.23
C ALA A 124 4.81 10.90 -0.40
N LEU A 125 5.12 11.30 0.84
CA LEU A 125 4.24 12.05 1.73
C LEU A 125 4.06 13.53 1.32
N GLY A 126 4.74 14.00 0.27
CA GLY A 126 4.72 15.41 -0.12
C GLY A 126 5.45 16.32 0.87
N LEU A 127 6.30 15.75 1.72
CA LEU A 127 7.07 16.46 2.72
C LEU A 127 8.47 16.78 2.20
N THR A 128 9.17 17.68 2.88
CA THR A 128 10.57 18.03 2.59
C THR A 128 11.46 17.47 3.67
N MET A 129 12.62 16.95 3.28
CA MET A 129 13.64 16.53 4.24
C MET A 129 14.06 17.72 5.11
N PRO A 130 14.29 17.52 6.42
CA PRO A 130 14.93 18.53 7.27
C PRO A 130 16.28 18.94 6.69
N ALA A 131 16.66 20.21 6.88
CA ALA A 131 18.04 20.63 6.62
C ALA A 131 18.99 20.00 7.66
N ASP A 132 20.23 19.75 7.25
CA ASP A 132 21.32 19.26 8.11
C ASP A 132 21.69 20.26 9.22
#